data_AF-A0A518BVF2-F1
#
_entry.id   AF-A0A518BVF2-F1
#
_cell.length_a   1.000
_cell.length_b   1.000
_cell.length_c   1.000
_cell.angle_alpha   90.00
_cell.angle_beta   90.00
_cell.angle_gamma   90.00
#
_symmetry.space_group_name_H-M   'P 1'
#
loop_
_entity.id
_entity.type
_entity.pdbx_description
1 polymer ?
#
loop_
_entity_poly.entity_id
_entity_poly.type
_entity_poly.pdbx_seq_one_letter_code
_entity_poly.pdbx_strand_id
1 'polypeptide(L)' 'MGKKSAEAESQAAGKCAICREPIPDERVDMFCSDRCRTIDLGKWLDGSYTISRPIEQRDLEEGVD' A
#
# COMPACT_ATOMS: atom_id res chain seq x y z
N MET A 1 43.93 -2.35 -4.63
CA MET A 1 43.52 -1.32 -5.62
C MET A 1 42.61 -2.00 -6.64
N GLY A 2 41.36 -1.64 -6.88
CA GLY A 2 40.53 -0.53 -6.41
C GLY A 2 39.05 -0.93 -6.56
N LYS A 3 38.25 -0.43 -5.63
CA LYS A 3 36.81 -0.64 -5.50
C LYS A 3 36.05 -0.03 -6.69
N LYS A 4 35.00 -0.71 -7.13
CA LYS A 4 33.76 -0.03 -7.58
C LYS A 4 32.58 -0.99 -7.45
N SER A 5 32.11 -1.12 -6.22
CA SER A 5 30.71 -1.48 -5.96
C SER A 5 29.85 -0.36 -6.56
N ALA A 6 28.93 -0.72 -7.46
CA ALA A 6 27.88 0.18 -7.91
C ALA A 6 26.72 0.05 -6.92
N GLU A 7 26.66 1.01 -6.01
CA GLU A 7 25.45 1.46 -5.32
C GLU A 7 24.45 1.97 -6.36
N ALA A 8 23.19 1.50 -6.26
CA ALA A 8 21.94 2.21 -6.57
C ALA A 8 20.85 1.22 -7.01
N GLU A 9 20.19 0.60 -6.04
CA GLU A 9 18.80 0.15 -6.23
C GLU A 9 17.93 1.17 -5.49
N SER A 10 17.71 2.34 -6.09
CA SER A 10 16.71 3.29 -5.57
C SER A 10 15.35 2.60 -5.70
N GLN A 11 14.76 2.20 -4.58
CA GLN A 11 13.37 1.77 -4.54
C GLN A 11 12.55 2.83 -5.26
N ALA A 12 11.86 2.44 -6.33
CA ALA A 12 11.03 3.37 -7.07
C ALA A 12 10.04 4.02 -6.09
N ALA A 13 10.20 5.31 -5.83
CA ALA A 13 9.31 6.08 -4.98
C ALA A 13 7.86 5.78 -5.41
N GLY A 14 7.11 5.10 -4.53
CA GLY A 14 5.76 4.66 -4.84
C GLY A 14 4.86 5.84 -5.19
N LYS A 15 3.74 5.57 -5.87
CA LYS A 15 2.68 6.58 -6.04
C LYS A 15 1.68 6.44 -4.91
N CYS A 16 1.18 7.56 -4.39
CA CYS A 16 0.16 7.56 -3.36
C CYS A 16 -1.09 6.80 -3.84
N ALA A 17 -1.60 5.86 -3.03
CA ALA A 17 -2.79 5.07 -3.36
C ALA A 17 -4.09 5.91 -3.47
N ILE A 18 -4.09 7.14 -2.95
CA ILE A 18 -5.27 8.02 -2.91
C ILE A 18 -5.24 9.09 -4.01
N CYS A 19 -4.16 9.88 -4.11
CA CYS A 19 -4.08 10.99 -5.05
C CYS A 19 -3.11 10.75 -6.23
N ARG A 20 -2.32 9.67 -6.20
CA ARG A 20 -1.29 9.31 -7.18
C ARG A 20 -0.09 10.26 -7.29
N GLU A 21 0.03 11.23 -6.37
CA GLU A 21 1.26 12.02 -6.22
C GLU A 21 2.44 11.13 -5.76
N PRO A 22 3.70 11.51 -6.07
CA PRO A 22 4.88 10.79 -5.60
C PRO A 22 4.93 10.71 -4.07
N ILE A 23 5.31 9.54 -3.56
CA ILE A 23 5.59 9.35 -2.14
C ILE A 23 6.99 9.91 -1.85
N PRO A 24 7.17 10.73 -0.80
CA PRO A 24 8.49 11.21 -0.41
C PRO A 24 9.45 10.03 -0.14
N ASP A 25 10.66 10.09 -0.71
CA ASP A 25 11.65 8.99 -0.73
C ASP A 25 12.05 8.49 0.68
N GLU A 26 11.88 9.33 1.70
CA GLU A 26 12.18 9.00 3.09
C GLU A 26 11.08 8.15 3.78
N ARG A 27 9.93 7.93 3.12
CA ARG A 27 8.77 7.28 3.71
C ARG A 27 8.52 5.91 3.08
N VAL A 28 8.52 4.87 3.90
CA VAL A 28 8.11 3.49 3.51
C VAL A 28 6.57 3.36 3.53
N ASP A 29 5.84 4.45 3.28
CA ASP A 29 4.37 4.42 3.29
C ASP A 29 3.80 4.27 1.87
N MET A 30 2.48 4.15 1.78
CA MET A 30 1.74 4.13 0.51
C MET A 30 1.01 5.47 0.25
N PHE A 31 1.32 6.54 1.00
CA PHE A 31 0.55 7.78 1.03
C PHE A 31 1.42 9.04 1.09
N CYS A 32 1.21 10.02 0.21
CA CYS A 32 2.03 11.23 0.22
C CYS A 32 1.90 12.06 1.52
N SER A 33 0.81 11.92 2.28
CA SER A 33 0.52 12.70 3.49
C SER A 33 -0.45 12.00 4.45
N ASP A 34 -0.49 12.46 5.70
CA ASP A 34 -1.48 12.02 6.69
C ASP A 34 -2.91 12.26 6.24
N ARG A 35 -3.17 13.34 5.50
CA ARG A 35 -4.47 13.61 4.90
C ARG A 35 -4.92 12.47 3.99
N CYS A 36 -4.04 11.95 3.14
CA CYS A 36 -4.36 10.83 2.27
C CYS A 36 -4.58 9.53 3.06
N ARG A 37 -3.80 9.29 4.12
CA ARG A 37 -4.02 8.16 5.04
C ARG A 37 -5.40 8.21 5.70
N THR A 38 -5.84 9.39 6.16
CA THR A 38 -7.16 9.57 6.76
C THR A 38 -8.29 9.40 5.75
N ILE A 39 -8.11 9.86 4.50
CA ILE A 39 -9.10 9.63 3.43
C ILE A 39 -9.25 8.14 3.13
N ASP A 40 -8.15 7.40 3.06
CA ASP A 40 -8.19 5.95 2.86
C ASP A 40 -8.95 5.25 3.98
N LEU A 41 -8.66 5.61 5.24
CA LEU A 41 -9.42 5.11 6.39
C LEU A 41 -10.91 5.45 6.28
N GLY A 42 -11.26 6.66 5.83
CA GLY A 42 -12.64 7.05 5.55
C GLY A 42 -13.33 6.11 4.56
N LYS A 43 -12.64 5.73 3.48
CA LYS A 43 -13.13 4.77 2.47
C LYS A 43 -13.30 3.34 2.98
N TRP A 44 -12.57 2.97 4.02
CA TRP A 44 -12.81 1.71 4.72
C TRP A 44 -14.07 1.79 5.56
N LEU A 45 -14.22 2.87 6.33
CA LEU A 45 -15.36 3.06 7.23
C LEU A 45 -16.68 3.30 6.51
N ASP A 46 -16.64 3.92 5.33
CA ASP A 46 -17.83 4.16 4.51
C ASP A 46 -18.23 2.93 3.65
N GLY A 47 -17.42 1.87 3.63
CA GLY A 47 -17.66 0.67 2.84
C GLY A 47 -17.35 0.79 1.35
N SER A 48 -16.70 1.87 0.90
CA SER A 48 -16.26 2.05 -0.49
C SER A 48 -15.33 0.94 -0.94
N TYR A 49 -14.52 0.41 -0.02
CA TYR A 49 -13.76 -0.82 -0.24
C TYR A 49 -14.63 -2.03 0.07
N THR A 50 -15.19 -2.63 -0.99
CA THR A 50 -16.04 -3.82 -0.92
C THR A 50 -15.50 -4.91 -1.84
N ILE A 51 -15.52 -6.16 -1.36
CA ILE A 51 -15.21 -7.34 -2.18
C ILE A 51 -16.41 -7.60 -3.10
N SER A 52 -16.16 -7.75 -4.41
CA SER A 52 -17.20 -7.78 -5.44
C SER A 52 -18.07 -9.05 -5.47
N ARG A 53 -17.76 -10.04 -4.64
CA ARG A 53 -18.51 -11.31 -4.54
C ARG A 53 -18.92 -11.61 -3.10
N PRO A 54 -20.01 -12.36 -2.90
CA PRO A 54 -20.35 -12.90 -1.58
C PRO A 54 -19.23 -13.78 -1.01
N ILE A 55 -19.23 -13.89 0.32
CA ILE A 55 -18.39 -14.84 1.04
C ILE A 55 -19.05 -16.21 0.92
N GLU A 56 -18.29 -17.20 0.46
CA GLU A 56 -18.71 -18.58 0.28
C GLU A 56 -18.19 -19.43 1.44
N GLN A 57 -18.83 -20.59 1.68
CA GLN A 57 -18.43 -21.52 2.75
C GLN A 57 -16.94 -21.89 2.71
N ARG A 58 -16.38 -22.06 1.50
CA ARG A 58 -14.96 -22.35 1.30
C ARG A 58 -14.01 -21.26 1.82
N ASP A 59 -14.44 -20.00 1.84
CA ASP A 59 -13.61 -18.86 2.27
C ASP A 59 -13.45 -18.84 3.79
N LEU A 60 -14.35 -19.53 4.52
CA LEU A 60 -14.38 -19.61 5.97
C LEU A 60 -13.62 -20.83 6.51
N GLU A 61 -13.30 -21.80 5.66
CA GLU A 61 -12.68 -23.08 6.02
C GLU A 61 -11.14 -23.05 6.01
N GLU A 62 -10.52 -21.94 5.59
CA GLU A 62 -9.06 -21.76 5.61
C GLU A 62 -8.58 -21.28 7.01
N GLY A 63 -8.02 -22.18 7.83
CA GLY A 63 -7.31 -21.82 9.06
C GLY A 63 -7.57 -22.65 10.32
N VAL A 64 -7.99 -23.92 10.22
CA VAL A 64 -8.03 -24.85 11.36
C VAL A 64 -6.83 -25.80 11.28
N ASP A 65 -5.70 -25.35 11.81
CA ASP A 65 -4.62 -26.20 12.31
C ASP A 65 -4.53 -26.04 13.83
#